data_AF-W1X615-F1
#
_entry.id   AF-W1X615-F1
#
_cell.length_a   1.000
_cell.length_b   1.000
_cell.length_c   1.000
_cell.angle_alpha   90.00
_cell.angle_beta   90.00
_cell.angle_gamma   90.00
#
_symmetry.space_group_name_H-M   'P 1'
#
loop_
_entity.id
_entity.type
_entity.pdbx_description
1 polymer ?
#
loop_
_entity_poly.entity_id
_entity_poly.type
_entity_poly.pdbx_seq_one_letter_code
_entity_poly.pdbx_strand_id
1 'polypeptide(L)' 'SLFALGALVLEQIDNPKTVDEIWDNISQKQDIISAANNFDNLLLTLDYLFSLGIITLNQKGGITKCT' A
#
# COMPACT_ATOMS: atom_id res chain seq x y z
N SER A 1 -2.17 11.66 5.53
CA SER A 1 -3.60 11.32 5.45
C SER A 1 -3.75 10.02 4.70
N LEU A 2 -4.88 9.29 4.85
CA LEU A 2 -5.09 8.00 4.19
C LEU A 2 -4.99 8.08 2.66
N PHE A 3 -5.49 9.17 2.06
CA PHE A 3 -5.37 9.42 0.62
C PHE A 3 -3.92 9.58 0.14
N ALA A 4 -3.10 10.33 0.88
CA ALA A 4 -1.69 10.49 0.54
C ALA A 4 -0.92 9.17 0.67
N LEU A 5 -1.24 8.37 1.70
CA LEU A 5 -0.67 7.03 1.85
C LEU A 5 -1.13 6.10 0.72
N GLY A 6 -2.38 6.19 0.30
CA GLY A 6 -2.91 5.45 -0.85
C GLY A 6 -2.16 5.73 -2.14
N ALA A 7 -1.87 7.00 -2.43
CA ALA A 7 -1.06 7.36 -3.60
C ALA A 7 0.33 6.70 -3.54
N LEU A 8 1.01 6.76 -2.39
CA LEU A 8 2.34 6.17 -2.21
C LEU A 8 2.34 4.65 -2.32
N VAL A 9 1.33 3.99 -1.75
CA VAL A 9 1.12 2.54 -1.90
C VAL A 9 0.97 2.17 -3.37
N LEU A 10 0.13 2.91 -4.11
CA LEU A 10 -0.05 2.66 -5.54
C LEU A 10 1.24 2.89 -6.34
N GLU A 11 2.07 3.88 -5.97
CA GLU A 11 3.39 4.05 -6.58
C GLU A 11 4.32 2.86 -6.33
N GLN A 12 4.15 2.11 -5.24
CA GLN A 12 4.96 0.92 -4.96
C GLN A 12 4.49 -0.34 -5.72
N ILE A 13 3.26 -0.39 -6.26
CA ILE A 13 2.70 -1.59 -6.91
C ILE A 13 2.91 -1.51 -8.43
N ASP A 14 4.14 -1.72 -8.87
CA ASP A 14 4.57 -1.85 -10.27
C ASP A 14 4.59 -3.31 -10.74
N ASN A 15 4.90 -4.23 -9.82
CA ASN A 15 4.72 -5.67 -9.95
C ASN A 15 3.90 -6.20 -8.76
N PRO A 16 3.45 -7.47 -8.76
CA PRO A 16 2.84 -8.05 -7.58
C PRO A 16 3.81 -7.98 -6.39
N LYS A 17 3.34 -7.43 -5.26
CA LYS A 17 4.13 -7.27 -4.03
C LYS A 17 3.40 -7.76 -2.79
N THR A 18 4.13 -8.20 -1.79
CA THR A 18 3.57 -8.50 -0.47
C THR A 18 3.32 -7.22 0.32
N VAL A 19 2.52 -7.32 1.38
CA VAL A 19 2.30 -6.22 2.33
C VAL A 19 3.63 -5.77 2.94
N ASP A 20 4.48 -6.72 3.31
CA ASP A 20 5.79 -6.45 3.92
C ASP A 20 6.71 -5.69 2.95
N GLU A 21 6.78 -6.10 1.68
CA GLU A 21 7.56 -5.39 0.66
C GLU A 21 7.07 -3.94 0.46
N ILE A 22 5.76 -3.71 0.51
CA ILE A 22 5.18 -2.36 0.41
C ILE A 22 5.55 -1.55 1.65
N TRP A 23 5.44 -2.15 2.85
CA TRP A 23 5.80 -1.50 4.11
C TRP A 23 7.27 -1.12 4.18
N ASP A 24 8.18 -2.03 3.82
CA ASP A 24 9.62 -1.80 3.84
C ASP A 24 10.00 -0.64 2.90
N ASN A 25 9.39 -0.59 1.71
CA ASN A 25 9.64 0.49 0.75
C ASN A 25 9.10 1.86 1.19
N ILE A 26 7.99 1.88 1.94
CA ILE A 26 7.39 3.12 2.43
C ILE A 26 8.10 3.60 3.71
N SER A 27 8.44 2.69 4.61
CA SER A 27 9.13 2.97 5.88
C SER A 27 10.57 3.43 5.69
N GLN A 28 11.23 3.05 4.59
CA GLN A 28 12.54 3.63 4.23
C GLN A 28 12.46 5.08 3.72
N LYS A 29 11.29 5.54 3.27
CA LYS A 29 11.06 6.93 2.81
C LYS A 29 10.53 7.85 3.93
N GLN A 30 10.56 7.38 5.17
CA GLN A 30 9.76 7.88 6.29
C GLN A 30 10.24 9.20 6.90
N ASP A 31 11.39 9.73 6.46
CA ASP A 31 11.79 11.12 6.75
C ASP A 31 10.78 12.16 6.21
N ILE A 32 9.91 11.78 5.27
CA ILE A 32 9.02 12.70 4.56
C ILE A 32 7.59 12.71 5.14
N ILE A 33 7.19 11.72 5.94
CA ILE A 33 5.76 11.54 6.30
C ILE A 33 5.59 11.22 7.79
N SER A 34 5.27 12.28 8.53
CA SER A 34 4.86 12.32 9.94
C SER A 34 3.96 11.16 10.39
N ALA A 35 4.11 10.76 11.66
CA ALA A 35 3.31 9.97 12.63
C ALA A 35 2.02 9.22 12.22
N ALA A 36 1.32 9.62 11.15
CA ALA A 36 0.18 8.93 10.56
C ALA A 36 0.57 7.76 9.64
N ASN A 37 1.86 7.47 9.43
CA ASN A 37 2.33 6.32 8.66
C ASN A 37 2.85 5.22 9.60
N ASN A 38 1.94 4.62 10.37
CA ASN A 38 2.19 3.35 11.04
C ASN A 38 1.69 2.19 10.16
N PHE A 39 2.08 0.97 10.51
CA PHE A 39 1.68 -0.23 9.78
C PHE A 39 0.15 -0.40 9.74
N ASP A 40 -0.55 -0.05 10.81
CA ASP A 40 -2.02 -0.12 10.87
C ASP A 40 -2.68 0.75 9.79
N ASN A 41 -2.19 1.97 9.59
CA ASN A 41 -2.70 2.86 8.55
C ASN A 41 -2.34 2.37 7.15
N LEU A 42 -1.23 1.64 6.97
CA LEU A 42 -0.96 0.94 5.71
C LEU A 42 -2.03 -0.12 5.46
N LEU A 43 -2.32 -0.97 6.44
CA LEU A 43 -3.34 -2.02 6.31
C LEU A 43 -4.72 -1.42 6.00
N LEU A 44 -5.14 -0.39 6.74
CA LEU A 44 -6.39 0.33 6.48
C LEU A 44 -6.44 0.93 5.07
N THR A 45 -5.30 1.43 4.58
CA THR A 45 -5.21 1.96 3.21
C THR A 45 -5.38 0.84 2.18
N LEU A 46 -4.73 -0.31 2.39
CA LEU A 46 -4.85 -1.47 1.51
C LEU A 46 -6.28 -2.00 1.48
N ASP A 47 -6.92 -2.14 2.65
CA ASP A 47 -8.32 -2.56 2.76
C ASP A 47 -9.25 -1.58 2.04
N TYR A 48 -9.00 -0.27 2.19
CA TYR A 48 -9.77 0.76 1.50
C TYR A 48 -9.62 0.68 -0.02
N LEU A 49 -8.39 0.59 -0.53
CA LEU A 49 -8.11 0.47 -1.96
C LEU A 49 -8.68 -0.83 -2.55
N PHE A 50 -8.59 -1.93 -1.81
CA PHE A 50 -9.16 -3.22 -2.20
C PHE A 50 -10.69 -3.14 -2.26
N SER A 51 -11.32 -2.53 -1.26
CA SER A 51 -12.78 -2.35 -1.22
C SER A 51 -13.30 -1.47 -2.37
N LEU A 52 -12.48 -0.55 -2.87
CA LEU A 52 -12.77 0.26 -4.06
C LEU A 52 -12.49 -0.47 -5.39
N GLY A 53 -11.94 -1.68 -5.35
CA GLY A 53 -11.55 -2.42 -6.54
C GLY A 53 -10.35 -1.83 -7.27
N ILE A 54 -9.54 -0.99 -6.60
CA ILE A 54 -8.33 -0.37 -7.20
C ILE A 54 -7.16 -1.36 -7.17
N ILE A 55 -7.10 -2.21 -6.15
CA ILE A 55 -6.11 -3.28 -6.02
C ILE A 55 -6.82 -4.62 -5.77
N THR A 56 -6.12 -5.71 -6.05
CA THR A 56 -6.58 -7.08 -5.82
C THR A 56 -5.42 -7.98 -5.40
N LEU A 57 -5.74 -9.20 -4.99
CA LEU A 57 -4.78 -10.26 -4.71
C LEU A 57 -4.69 -11.20 -5.91
N ASN A 58 -3.46 -11.48 -6.35
CA ASN A 58 -3.22 -12.52 -7.32
C ASN A 58 -3.31 -13.92 -6.66
N GLN A 59 -3.22 -14.97 -7.48
CA GLN A 59 -3.31 -16.37 -7.01
C GLN A 59 -2.22 -16.79 -6.00
N LYS A 60 -1.15 -15.99 -5.86
CA LYS A 60 -0.04 -16.22 -4.92
C LYS A 60 -0.11 -15.31 -3.69
N GLY A 61 -1.20 -14.54 -3.51
CA GLY A 61 -1.37 -13.61 -2.39
C GLY A 61 -0.61 -12.28 -2.56
N GLY A 62 -0.04 -12.01 -3.73
CA GLY A 62 0.60 -10.73 -4.03
C GLY A 62 -0.43 -9.67 -4.43
N ILE A 63 -0.25 -8.45 -3.93
CA ILE A 63 -1.09 -7.29 -4.22
C ILE A 63 -0.74 -6.74 -5.60
N THR A 64 -1.75 -6.56 -6.44
CA THR A 64 -1.64 -5.99 -7.80
C THR A 64 -2.67 -4.89 -8.01
N LYS A 65 -2.40 -3.94 -8.90
CA LYS A 65 -3.42 -2.98 -9.36
C LYS A 65 -4.46 -3.71 -10.22
N CYS A 66 -5.72 -3.32 -10.08
CA CYS A 66 -6.78 -3.69 -11.02
C CYS A 66 -6.60 -2.87 -12.31
N THR A 67 -6.83 -3.50 -13.46
CA THR A 67 -6.78 -2.85 -14.79
C THR A 67 -8.19 -2.51 -15.24
#